data_AF-A0A257CDR4-F1
#
_entry.id   AF-A0A257CDR4-F1
#
_cell.length_a   1.000
_cell.length_b   1.000
_cell.length_c   1.000
_cell.angle_alpha   90.00
_cell.angle_beta   90.00
_cell.angle_gamma   90.00
#
_symmetry.space_group_name_H-M   'P 1'
#
loop_
_entity.id
_entity.type
_entity.pdbx_description
1 polymer ?
#
loop_
_entity_poly.entity_id
_entity_poly.type
_entity_poly.pdbx_seq_one_letter_code
_entity_poly.pdbx_strand_id
1 'polypeptide(L)'
;MDDVIARIEQLFELHGQKHYDGARQEPVTALGHALQCAQLAEWADAEPTLVAAALLHDIGHFLEADDHVPEDMDDAHELRALPFLMRAFGPAVAEPVRLHVEAKRYLVAATPGYLATLSPASVHSLSLQGGPMSLAERAVFDAMPFSRHALALRRWDDLAKEAGKRTPPLDYYLAMLQQLRQEVHAGPRTDIGAFNFS
;
A
#
# COMPACT_ATOMS: atom_id res chain seq x y z
N MET A 1 22.77 -12.17 -3.54
CA MET A 1 21.86 -11.23 -4.21
C MET A 1 20.49 -11.56 -3.67
N ASP A 2 19.99 -10.74 -2.76
CA ASP A 2 18.71 -10.98 -2.11
C ASP A 2 17.60 -10.89 -3.14
N ASP A 3 16.86 -11.98 -3.34
CA ASP A 3 15.71 -11.96 -4.21
C ASP A 3 14.54 -11.29 -3.48
N VAL A 4 14.26 -10.03 -3.82
CA VAL A 4 13.18 -9.24 -3.21
C VAL A 4 11.82 -9.93 -3.34
N ILE A 5 11.55 -10.62 -4.44
CA ILE A 5 10.25 -11.28 -4.61
C ILE A 5 10.11 -12.45 -3.63
N ALA A 6 11.13 -13.30 -3.53
CA ALA A 6 11.18 -14.38 -2.54
C ALA A 6 11.05 -13.84 -1.10
N ARG A 7 11.65 -12.68 -0.81
CA ARG A 7 11.49 -12.03 0.51
C ARG A 7 10.05 -11.58 0.76
N ILE A 8 9.36 -11.02 -0.23
CA ILE A 8 7.94 -10.61 -0.11
C ILE A 8 7.06 -11.82 0.13
N GLU A 9 7.26 -12.88 -0.65
CA GLU A 9 6.58 -14.16 -0.49
C GLU A 9 6.75 -14.70 0.93
N GLN A 10 7.99 -14.79 1.43
CA GLN A 10 8.28 -15.24 2.79
C GLN A 10 7.58 -14.39 3.86
N LEU A 11 7.52 -13.07 3.69
CA LEU A 11 6.83 -12.20 4.65
C LEU A 11 5.31 -12.51 4.68
N PHE A 12 4.69 -12.71 3.51
CA PHE A 12 3.29 -13.10 3.45
C PHE A 12 3.04 -14.53 3.94
N GLU A 13 3.95 -15.47 3.72
CA GLU A 13 3.83 -16.83 4.26
C GLU A 13 3.90 -16.84 5.80
N LEU A 14 4.83 -16.08 6.38
CA LEU A 14 5.06 -16.04 7.82
C LEU A 14 3.99 -15.23 8.57
N HIS A 15 3.51 -14.13 7.97
CA HIS A 15 2.66 -13.16 8.66
C HIS A 15 1.27 -13.01 8.05
N GLY A 16 1.05 -13.47 6.82
CA GLY A 16 -0.19 -13.24 6.08
C GLY A 16 -1.42 -13.95 6.64
N GLN A 17 -1.24 -15.01 7.45
CA GLN A 17 -2.32 -15.69 8.17
C GLN A 17 -2.65 -15.02 9.52
N LYS A 18 -1.86 -14.05 9.96
CA LYS A 18 -2.19 -13.28 11.15
C LYS A 18 -3.43 -12.44 10.85
N HIS A 19 -4.36 -12.45 11.80
CA HIS A 19 -5.34 -11.38 11.90
C HIS A 19 -4.62 -10.13 12.38
N TYR A 20 -5.12 -8.94 12.04
CA TYR A 20 -4.60 -7.71 12.63
C TYR A 20 -4.75 -7.79 14.16
N ASP A 21 -3.63 -7.77 14.88
CA ASP A 21 -3.59 -7.95 16.33
C ASP A 21 -4.21 -6.73 17.06
N GLY A 22 -4.97 -7.00 18.12
CA GLY A 22 -5.59 -5.98 18.98
C GLY A 22 -7.09 -6.18 19.22
N ALA A 23 -7.67 -5.42 20.16
CA ALA A 23 -9.08 -5.52 20.60
C ALA A 23 -10.14 -5.17 19.51
N ARG A 24 -9.72 -5.00 18.25
CA ARG A 24 -10.54 -4.48 17.13
C ARG A 24 -10.16 -5.17 15.81
N GLN A 25 -10.26 -6.50 15.78
CA GLN A 25 -9.90 -7.33 14.63
C GLN A 25 -10.66 -6.94 13.35
N GLU A 26 -9.93 -6.79 12.26
CA GLU A 26 -10.51 -6.80 10.92
C GLU A 26 -10.98 -8.23 10.57
N PRO A 27 -12.08 -8.39 9.82
CA PRO A 27 -12.67 -9.70 9.53
C PRO A 27 -11.87 -10.51 8.48
N VAL A 28 -10.68 -10.04 8.09
CA VAL A 28 -9.80 -10.63 7.08
C VAL A 28 -8.40 -10.83 7.65
N THR A 29 -7.65 -11.79 7.11
CA THR A 29 -6.22 -11.93 7.39
C THR A 29 -5.42 -10.85 6.66
N ALA A 30 -4.19 -10.58 7.07
CA ALA A 30 -3.34 -9.59 6.42
C ALA A 30 -3.10 -9.90 4.92
N LEU A 31 -2.92 -11.18 4.57
CA LEU A 31 -2.84 -11.59 3.16
C LEU A 31 -4.18 -11.38 2.44
N GLY A 32 -5.31 -11.76 3.07
CA GLY A 32 -6.63 -11.59 2.49
C GLY A 32 -6.94 -10.12 2.18
N HIS A 33 -6.57 -9.22 3.09
CA HIS A 33 -6.67 -7.77 2.90
C HIS A 33 -5.81 -7.30 1.72
N ALA A 34 -4.52 -7.61 1.73
CA ALA A 34 -3.58 -7.21 0.66
C ALA A 34 -4.05 -7.66 -0.74
N LEU A 35 -4.52 -8.91 -0.87
CA LEU A 35 -5.02 -9.45 -2.14
C LEU A 35 -6.31 -8.75 -2.60
N GLN A 36 -7.19 -8.38 -1.67
CA GLN A 36 -8.40 -7.62 -1.99
C GLN A 36 -8.07 -6.19 -2.43
N CYS A 37 -7.11 -5.52 -1.78
CA CYS A 37 -6.62 -4.20 -2.19
C CYS A 37 -6.08 -4.22 -3.63
N ALA A 38 -5.22 -5.20 -3.93
CA ALA A 38 -4.67 -5.37 -5.26
C ALA A 38 -5.76 -5.65 -6.32
N GLN A 39 -6.73 -6.51 -6.00
CA GLN A 39 -7.83 -6.84 -6.92
C GLN A 39 -8.71 -5.62 -7.19
N LEU A 40 -9.01 -4.81 -6.18
CA LEU A 40 -9.79 -3.58 -6.33
C LEU A 40 -9.04 -2.56 -7.19
N ALA A 41 -7.72 -2.48 -7.07
CA ALA A 41 -6.89 -1.65 -7.94
C ALA A 41 -6.92 -2.12 -9.40
N GLU A 42 -6.81 -3.43 -9.65
CA GLU A 42 -6.92 -3.99 -11.01
C GLU A 42 -8.30 -3.71 -11.64
N TRP A 43 -9.39 -3.90 -10.87
CA TRP A 43 -10.75 -3.60 -11.37
C TRP A 43 -10.99 -2.11 -11.63
N ALA A 44 -10.20 -1.24 -11.00
CA ALA A 44 -10.20 0.18 -11.27
C ALA A 44 -9.31 0.58 -12.46
N ASP A 45 -8.75 -0.39 -13.19
CA ASP A 45 -7.83 -0.18 -14.33
C ASP A 45 -6.59 0.65 -13.93
N ALA A 46 -6.11 0.44 -12.70
CA ALA A 46 -4.93 1.12 -12.19
C ALA A 46 -3.66 0.59 -12.85
N GLU A 47 -2.67 1.48 -13.04
CA GLU A 47 -1.33 1.10 -13.50
C GLU A 47 -0.74 -0.03 -12.63
N PRO A 48 0.04 -0.97 -13.22
CA PRO A 48 0.59 -2.10 -12.47
C PRO A 48 1.41 -1.70 -11.23
N THR A 49 2.09 -0.54 -11.27
CA THR A 49 2.81 0.00 -10.10
C THR A 49 1.87 0.37 -8.95
N LEU A 50 0.67 0.86 -9.25
CA LEU A 50 -0.32 1.20 -8.22
C LEU A 50 -1.04 -0.05 -7.69
N VAL A 51 -1.25 -1.06 -8.53
CA VAL A 51 -1.68 -2.40 -8.08
C VAL A 51 -0.66 -2.99 -7.11
N ALA A 52 0.64 -2.91 -7.45
CA ALA A 52 1.73 -3.33 -6.58
C ALA A 52 1.74 -2.55 -5.25
N ALA A 53 1.53 -1.23 -5.30
CA ALA A 53 1.43 -0.42 -4.09
C ALA A 53 0.26 -0.87 -3.20
N ALA A 54 -0.91 -1.13 -3.79
CA ALA A 54 -2.08 -1.60 -3.06
C ALA A 54 -1.84 -2.96 -2.38
N LEU A 55 -1.14 -3.89 -3.05
CA LEU A 55 -0.73 -5.16 -2.47
C LEU A 55 0.24 -4.99 -1.28
N LEU A 56 1.17 -4.03 -1.38
CA LEU A 56 2.33 -3.94 -0.49
C LEU A 56 2.21 -2.86 0.60
N HIS A 57 1.11 -2.12 0.67
CA HIS A 57 1.02 -0.94 1.55
C HIS A 57 1.24 -1.25 3.04
N ASP A 58 0.74 -2.40 3.49
CA ASP A 58 0.83 -2.86 4.88
C ASP A 58 2.01 -3.80 5.15
N ILE A 59 2.88 -4.06 4.17
CA ILE A 59 4.00 -5.00 4.32
C ILE A 59 4.97 -4.58 5.44
N GLY A 60 4.96 -3.29 5.81
CA GLY A 60 5.71 -2.77 6.95
C GLY A 60 5.32 -3.38 8.29
N HIS A 61 4.10 -3.88 8.47
CA HIS A 61 3.70 -4.60 9.68
C HIS A 61 4.41 -5.94 9.85
N PHE A 62 4.92 -6.53 8.76
CA PHE A 62 5.64 -7.81 8.78
C PHE A 62 7.14 -7.63 9.03
N LEU A 63 7.65 -6.41 8.86
CA LEU A 63 9.03 -6.08 9.17
C LEU A 63 9.11 -5.82 10.68
N GLU A 64 9.88 -6.67 11.37
CA GLU A 64 10.09 -6.57 12.82
C GLU A 64 10.38 -5.12 13.22
N ALA A 65 9.55 -4.56 14.10
CA ALA A 65 9.98 -3.47 14.95
C ALA A 65 10.84 -4.11 16.04
N ASP A 66 12.01 -3.53 16.33
CA ASP A 66 12.93 -4.03 17.35
C ASP A 66 12.30 -4.08 18.77
N ASP A 67 11.08 -3.59 19.00
CA ASP A 67 10.39 -3.66 20.28
C ASP A 67 8.85 -3.57 20.12
N HIS A 68 8.10 -4.05 21.13
CA HIS A 68 6.66 -3.83 21.27
C HIS A 68 6.33 -2.34 21.14
N VAL A 69 5.76 -1.91 20.02
CA VAL A 69 5.13 -0.58 19.92
C VAL A 69 3.97 -0.57 20.91
N PRO A 70 3.95 0.35 21.90
CA PRO A 70 2.83 0.48 22.82
C PRO A 70 1.51 0.68 22.07
N GLU A 71 0.40 0.12 22.58
CA GLU A 71 -0.93 0.22 21.94
C GLU A 71 -1.41 1.68 21.76
N ASP A 72 -0.83 2.64 22.47
CA ASP A 72 -1.14 4.08 22.43
C ASP A 72 -0.22 4.90 21.52
N MET A 73 0.61 4.25 20.70
CA MET A 73 1.50 4.89 19.74
C MET A 73 1.20 4.48 18.30
N ASP A 74 1.37 5.43 17.37
CA ASP A 74 1.37 5.12 15.94
C ASP A 74 2.59 4.28 15.60
N ASP A 75 2.37 3.20 14.86
CA ASP A 75 3.41 2.19 14.61
C ASP A 75 4.26 2.51 13.36
N ALA A 76 3.88 3.54 12.59
CA ALA A 76 4.59 4.06 11.44
C ALA A 76 5.00 2.97 10.41
N HIS A 77 4.15 1.93 10.26
CA HIS A 77 4.40 0.80 9.36
C HIS A 77 4.61 1.25 7.91
N GLU A 78 3.94 2.32 7.48
CA GLU A 78 4.07 2.92 6.15
C GLU A 78 5.49 3.38 5.85
N LEU A 79 6.31 3.64 6.87
CA LEU A 79 7.71 4.05 6.72
C LEU A 79 8.70 2.88 6.73
N ARG A 80 8.38 1.78 7.44
CA ARG A 80 9.30 0.65 7.65
C ARG A 80 9.70 -0.04 6.35
N ALA A 81 8.75 -0.17 5.42
CA ALA A 81 8.97 -0.85 4.14
C ALA A 81 9.60 0.05 3.07
N LEU A 82 9.65 1.38 3.26
CA LEU A 82 10.01 2.33 2.19
C LEU A 82 11.41 2.15 1.62
N PRO A 83 12.49 2.01 2.41
CA PRO A 83 13.82 1.86 1.83
C PRO A 83 13.92 0.63 0.92
N PHE A 84 13.21 -0.41 1.31
CA PHE A 84 13.13 -1.67 0.58
C PHE A 84 12.27 -1.54 -0.70
N LEU A 85 11.07 -0.95 -0.61
CA LEU A 85 10.17 -0.76 -1.75
C LEU A 85 10.74 0.22 -2.78
N MET A 86 11.34 1.32 -2.31
CA MET A 86 11.94 2.35 -3.17
C MET A 86 13.06 1.76 -4.02
N ARG A 87 13.92 0.92 -3.42
CA ARG A 87 15.01 0.25 -4.14
C ARG A 87 14.50 -0.80 -5.13
N ALA A 88 13.41 -1.50 -4.80
CA ALA A 88 12.93 -2.62 -5.60
C ALA A 88 12.06 -2.18 -6.79
N PHE A 89 11.18 -1.19 -6.57
CA PHE A 89 10.12 -0.83 -7.52
C PHE A 89 10.05 0.66 -7.84
N GLY A 90 10.82 1.50 -7.13
CA GLY A 90 10.86 2.95 -7.35
C GLY A 90 9.68 3.71 -6.74
N PRO A 91 9.60 5.03 -7.01
CA PRO A 91 8.69 5.94 -6.31
C PRO A 91 7.22 5.70 -6.66
N ALA A 92 6.92 5.18 -7.85
CA ALA A 92 5.54 4.89 -8.27
C ALA A 92 4.85 3.83 -7.40
N VAL A 93 5.63 2.97 -6.73
CA VAL A 93 5.13 2.01 -5.73
C VAL A 93 5.32 2.55 -4.32
N ALA A 94 6.52 3.06 -4.00
CA ALA A 94 6.87 3.43 -2.63
C ALA A 94 6.13 4.68 -2.11
N GLU A 95 5.89 5.70 -2.94
CA GLU A 95 5.23 6.94 -2.49
C GLU A 95 3.76 6.75 -2.15
N PRO A 96 2.91 6.05 -2.95
CA PRO A 96 1.55 5.74 -2.54
C PRO A 96 1.48 4.96 -1.21
N VAL A 97 2.42 4.03 -0.99
CA VAL A 97 2.53 3.30 0.29
C VAL A 97 2.88 4.25 1.43
N ARG A 98 3.89 5.10 1.29
CA ARG A 98 4.27 6.10 2.30
C ARG A 98 3.10 7.00 2.69
N LEU A 99 2.31 7.40 1.70
CA LEU A 99 1.27 8.42 1.85
C LEU A 99 -0.08 7.86 2.29
N HIS A 100 -0.26 6.54 2.40
CA HIS A 100 -1.59 5.98 2.62
C HIS A 100 -2.18 6.31 4.00
N VAL A 101 -1.34 6.49 5.03
CA VAL A 101 -1.78 6.98 6.35
C VAL A 101 -2.22 8.44 6.28
N GLU A 102 -1.44 9.31 5.64
CA GLU A 102 -1.81 10.70 5.40
C GLU A 102 -3.09 10.82 4.55
N ALA A 103 -3.26 9.95 3.55
CA ALA A 103 -4.45 9.87 2.72
C ALA A 103 -5.71 9.56 3.54
N LYS A 104 -5.62 8.74 4.60
CA LYS A 104 -6.75 8.54 5.55
C LYS A 104 -7.16 9.85 6.20
N ARG A 105 -6.18 10.55 6.80
CA ARG A 105 -6.40 11.83 7.49
C ARG A 105 -7.00 12.87 6.54
N TYR A 106 -6.53 12.89 5.30
CA TYR A 106 -7.06 13.74 4.24
C TYR A 106 -8.53 13.40 3.92
N LEU A 107 -8.85 12.13 3.63
CA LEU A 107 -10.18 11.71 3.22
C LEU A 107 -11.22 11.99 4.32
N VAL A 108 -10.87 11.74 5.57
CA VAL A 108 -11.74 12.07 6.71
C VAL A 108 -12.01 13.57 6.81
N ALA A 109 -11.01 14.42 6.54
CA ALA A 109 -11.16 15.87 6.59
C ALA A 109 -11.90 16.45 5.36
N ALA A 110 -11.68 15.88 4.17
CA ALA A 110 -12.13 16.44 2.91
C ALA A 110 -13.46 15.86 2.40
N THR A 111 -13.82 14.64 2.81
CA THR A 111 -14.98 13.91 2.29
C THR A 111 -16.04 13.76 3.38
N PRO A 112 -17.18 14.47 3.28
CA PRO A 112 -18.28 14.32 4.23
C PRO A 112 -18.73 12.86 4.34
N GLY A 113 -18.85 12.37 5.58
CA GLY A 113 -19.29 11.00 5.86
C GLY A 113 -18.19 9.93 5.82
N TYR A 114 -16.97 10.24 5.37
CA TYR A 114 -15.89 9.24 5.26
C TYR A 114 -15.49 8.63 6.61
N LEU A 115 -15.54 9.40 7.70
CA LEU A 115 -15.26 8.86 9.03
C LEU A 115 -16.18 7.68 9.39
N ALA A 116 -17.44 7.71 8.94
CA ALA A 116 -18.42 6.67 9.24
C ALA A 116 -18.21 5.38 8.43
N THR A 117 -17.37 5.41 7.39
CA THR A 117 -17.03 4.21 6.60
C THR A 117 -15.81 3.48 7.15
N LEU A 118 -15.05 4.11 8.06
CA LEU A 118 -13.87 3.50 8.65
C LEU A 118 -14.25 2.36 9.63
N SER A 119 -13.43 1.31 9.65
CA SER A 119 -13.55 0.27 10.66
C SER A 119 -13.20 0.80 12.06
N PRO A 120 -13.60 0.12 13.14
CA PRO A 120 -13.18 0.49 14.49
C PRO A 120 -11.64 0.57 14.65
N ALA A 121 -10.89 -0.28 13.96
CA ALA A 121 -9.43 -0.25 13.96
C ALA A 121 -8.89 1.01 13.27
N SER A 122 -9.42 1.35 12.09
CA SER A 122 -9.00 2.54 11.33
C SER A 122 -9.36 3.85 12.03
N VAL A 123 -10.51 3.91 12.73
CA VAL A 123 -10.89 5.06 13.59
C VAL A 123 -9.91 5.22 14.75
N HIS A 124 -9.48 4.11 15.36
CA HIS A 124 -8.51 4.16 16.44
C HIS A 124 -7.14 4.65 15.97
N SER A 125 -6.57 4.04 14.93
CA SER A 125 -5.27 4.48 14.41
C SER A 125 -5.30 5.91 13.92
N LEU A 126 -6.43 6.38 13.36
CA LEU A 126 -6.61 7.80 13.02
C LEU A 126 -6.39 8.72 14.24
N SER A 127 -6.85 8.34 15.42
CA SER A 127 -6.67 9.14 16.64
C SER A 127 -5.20 9.22 17.08
N LEU A 128 -4.44 8.13 16.89
CA LEU A 128 -2.99 8.08 17.18
C LEU A 128 -2.17 8.85 16.13
N GLN A 129 -2.67 8.94 14.91
CA GLN A 129 -2.03 9.57 13.76
C GLN A 129 -2.32 11.08 13.63
N GLY A 130 -2.86 11.71 14.67
CA GLY A 130 -3.14 13.15 14.69
C GLY A 130 -4.45 13.57 14.04
N GLY A 131 -5.39 12.64 13.83
CA GLY A 131 -6.76 12.95 13.43
C GLY A 131 -6.93 13.50 12.01
N PRO A 132 -8.11 14.06 11.68
CA PRO A 132 -8.37 14.66 10.37
C PRO A 132 -7.43 15.85 10.11
N MET A 133 -6.97 15.99 8.86
CA MET A 133 -6.10 17.12 8.47
C MET A 133 -6.80 18.48 8.57
N SER A 134 -6.03 19.49 8.97
CA SER A 134 -6.36 20.91 8.83
C SER A 134 -6.34 21.39 7.37
N LEU A 135 -6.82 22.60 7.10
CA LEU A 135 -6.77 23.20 5.76
C LEU A 135 -5.33 23.31 5.22
N ALA A 136 -4.38 23.66 6.08
CA ALA A 136 -2.98 23.81 5.70
C ALA A 136 -2.34 22.45 5.38
N GLU A 137 -2.57 21.43 6.21
CA GLU A 137 -2.08 20.07 5.96
C GLU A 137 -2.64 19.50 4.64
N ARG A 138 -3.93 19.73 4.36
CA ARG A 138 -4.53 19.31 3.09
C ARG A 138 -3.88 19.99 1.88
N ALA A 139 -3.60 21.29 1.95
CA ALA A 139 -2.93 22.00 0.87
C ALA A 139 -1.51 21.45 0.61
N VAL A 140 -0.79 21.07 1.67
CA VAL A 140 0.53 20.42 1.54
C VAL A 140 0.39 19.03 0.91
N PHE A 141 -0.56 18.21 1.38
CA PHE A 141 -0.81 16.87 0.85
C PHE A 141 -1.22 16.91 -0.63
N ASP A 142 -2.12 17.82 -1.01
CA ASP A 142 -2.58 17.98 -2.40
C ASP A 142 -1.43 18.34 -3.36
N ALA A 143 -0.41 19.05 -2.87
CA ALA A 143 0.78 19.41 -3.63
C ALA A 143 1.81 18.28 -3.76
N MET A 144 1.68 17.19 -2.99
CA MET A 144 2.64 16.08 -3.06
C MET A 144 2.47 15.27 -4.36
N PRO A 145 3.57 14.89 -5.01
CA PRO A 145 3.53 13.85 -6.03
C PRO A 145 2.87 12.58 -5.46
N PHE A 146 2.12 11.86 -6.30
CA PHE A 146 1.41 10.63 -5.93
C PHE A 146 0.25 10.77 -4.91
N SER A 147 -0.09 11.98 -4.45
CA SER A 147 -1.23 12.20 -3.53
C SER A 147 -2.54 11.57 -4.04
N ARG A 148 -2.84 11.72 -5.33
CA ARG A 148 -4.01 11.09 -5.97
C ARG A 148 -3.97 9.56 -5.94
N HIS A 149 -2.79 8.97 -6.16
CA HIS A 149 -2.60 7.52 -6.10
C HIS A 149 -2.76 7.01 -4.67
N ALA A 150 -2.22 7.74 -3.68
CA ALA A 150 -2.40 7.42 -2.26
C ALA A 150 -3.88 7.50 -1.84
N LEU A 151 -4.63 8.49 -2.33
CA LEU A 151 -6.08 8.58 -2.09
C LEU A 151 -6.86 7.45 -2.76
N ALA A 152 -6.45 6.97 -3.93
CA ALA A 152 -7.06 5.80 -4.57
C ALA A 152 -6.77 4.54 -3.76
N LEU A 153 -5.50 4.31 -3.43
CA LEU A 153 -5.03 3.20 -2.60
C LEU A 153 -5.77 3.15 -1.27
N ARG A 154 -5.90 4.29 -0.58
CA ARG A 154 -6.57 4.37 0.70
C ARG A 154 -8.04 3.95 0.64
N ARG A 155 -8.73 4.28 -0.45
CA ARG A 155 -10.12 3.86 -0.64
C ARG A 155 -10.21 2.34 -0.81
N TRP A 156 -9.26 1.72 -1.50
CA TRP A 156 -9.23 0.27 -1.63
C TRP A 156 -8.86 -0.42 -0.31
N ASP A 157 -7.91 0.12 0.46
CA ASP A 157 -7.62 -0.29 1.85
C ASP A 157 -8.91 -0.31 2.69
N ASP A 158 -9.65 0.80 2.73
CA ASP A 158 -10.88 0.87 3.53
C ASP A 158 -11.98 -0.09 3.04
N LEU A 159 -12.01 -0.47 1.75
CA LEU A 159 -12.97 -1.40 1.16
C LEU A 159 -12.58 -2.89 1.28
N ALA A 160 -11.29 -3.20 1.43
CA ALA A 160 -10.73 -4.56 1.35
C ALA A 160 -10.90 -5.37 2.65
N LYS A 161 -12.14 -5.49 3.13
CA LYS A 161 -12.49 -6.06 4.45
C LYS A 161 -13.61 -7.09 4.35
N GLU A 162 -13.77 -7.71 3.18
CA GLU A 162 -14.83 -8.70 2.94
C GLU A 162 -14.33 -10.11 3.26
N ALA A 163 -14.83 -10.71 4.35
CA ALA A 163 -14.47 -12.08 4.73
C ALA A 163 -14.86 -13.09 3.65
N GLY A 164 -13.92 -13.97 3.26
CA GLY A 164 -14.18 -15.04 2.29
C GLY A 164 -14.32 -14.58 0.83
N LYS A 165 -14.05 -13.30 0.51
CA LYS A 165 -14.02 -12.81 -0.87
C LYS A 165 -12.97 -13.55 -1.69
N ARG A 166 -13.33 -13.95 -2.91
CA ARG A 166 -12.41 -14.61 -3.84
C ARG A 166 -11.51 -13.60 -4.52
N THR A 167 -10.20 -13.78 -4.37
CA THR A 167 -9.15 -12.98 -5.00
C THR A 167 -8.26 -13.85 -5.88
N PRO A 168 -7.49 -13.27 -6.81
CA PRO A 168 -6.32 -13.94 -7.37
C PRO A 168 -5.37 -14.39 -6.24
N PRO A 169 -4.69 -15.54 -6.39
CA PRO A 169 -3.74 -16.02 -5.39
C PRO A 169 -2.49 -15.14 -5.32
N LEU A 170 -1.69 -15.28 -4.26
CA LEU A 170 -0.46 -14.53 -4.08
C LEU A 170 0.51 -14.68 -5.27
N ASP A 171 0.68 -15.90 -5.78
CA ASP A 171 1.57 -16.22 -6.92
C ASP A 171 1.27 -15.38 -8.18
N TYR A 172 0.00 -15.06 -8.41
CA TYR A 172 -0.41 -14.20 -9.52
C TYR A 172 0.22 -12.81 -9.40
N TYR A 173 0.13 -12.21 -8.21
CA TYR A 173 0.71 -10.89 -7.96
C TYR A 173 2.24 -10.93 -7.81
N LEU A 174 2.83 -12.01 -7.27
CA LEU A 174 4.29 -12.17 -7.23
C LEU A 174 4.88 -12.19 -8.65
N ALA A 175 4.21 -12.83 -9.62
CA ALA A 175 4.62 -12.81 -11.01
C ALA A 175 4.56 -11.38 -11.61
N MET A 176 3.50 -10.61 -11.30
CA MET A 176 3.38 -9.20 -11.69
C MET A 176 4.50 -8.34 -11.09
N LEU A 177 4.81 -8.50 -9.79
CA LEU A 177 5.90 -7.78 -9.14
C LEU A 177 7.25 -8.11 -9.78
N GLN A 178 7.48 -9.36 -10.16
CA GLN A 178 8.70 -9.77 -10.84
C GLN A 178 8.84 -9.09 -12.22
N GLN A 179 7.75 -8.96 -12.98
CA GLN A 179 7.74 -8.24 -14.26
C GLN A 179 8.06 -6.75 -14.08
N LEU A 180 7.37 -6.08 -13.14
CA LEU A 180 7.60 -4.67 -12.80
C LEU A 180 9.06 -4.41 -12.44
N ARG A 181 9.66 -5.30 -11.64
CA ARG A 181 11.07 -5.18 -11.27
C ARG A 181 11.99 -5.28 -12.48
N GLN A 182 11.72 -6.18 -13.42
CA GLN A 182 12.53 -6.32 -14.63
C GLN A 182 12.47 -5.06 -15.49
N GLU A 183 11.31 -4.40 -15.57
CA GLU A 183 11.14 -3.14 -16.30
C GLU A 183 11.91 -1.98 -15.65
N VAL A 184 11.86 -1.87 -14.33
CA VAL A 184 12.63 -0.86 -13.57
C VAL A 184 14.14 -1.01 -13.80
N HIS A 185 14.64 -2.25 -13.89
CA HIS A 185 16.07 -2.54 -14.07
C HIS A 185 16.51 -2.53 -15.54
N ALA A 186 15.58 -2.67 -16.50
CA ALA A 186 15.90 -2.63 -17.92
C ALA A 186 16.22 -1.21 -18.44
N GLY A 187 15.90 -0.16 -17.67
CA GLY A 187 16.01 1.23 -18.11
C GLY A 187 15.05 1.56 -19.27
N PRO A 188 14.95 2.84 -19.70
CA PRO A 188 14.12 3.18 -20.84
C PRO A 188 14.64 2.43 -22.08
N ARG A 189 13.76 1.64 -22.71
CA ARG A 189 14.03 1.03 -24.01
C ARG A 189 14.37 2.17 -24.97
N THR A 190 15.65 2.26 -25.32
CA THR A 190 16.06 3.19 -26.37
C THR A 190 15.65 2.52 -27.67
N ASP A 191 14.46 2.86 -28.18
CA ASP A 191 14.07 2.49 -29.52
C ASP A 191 15.01 3.20 -30.49
N ILE A 192 16.10 2.52 -30.89
CA ILE A 192 16.94 2.91 -32.01
C ILE A 192 16.14 2.57 -33.28
N GLY A 193 15.14 3.40 -33.55
CA GLY A 193 14.50 3.52 -34.86
C GLY A 193 15.44 4.30 -35.78
N ALA A 194 16.37 3.60 -36.41
CA ALA A 194 17.17 4.12 -37.50
C ALA A 194 16.27 4.53 -38.67
N PHE A 195 16.01 5.83 -38.82
CA PHE A 195 15.50 6.40 -40.07
C PHE A 195 16.67 7.01 -40.83
N ASN A 196 17.32 6.19 -41.65
CA ASN A 196 18.15 6.68 -42.75
C ASN A 196 17.21 7.07 -43.89
N PHE A 197 17.01 8.37 -44.10
CA PHE A 197 16.51 8.87 -45.38
C PHE A 197 17.68 8.91 -46.37
N SER A 198 17.56 8.12 -47.43
CA SER A 198 18.37 8.25 -48.66
C SER A 198 17.88 9.42 -49.51
#